data_AF-A0A8S1AM46-F1
#
_entry.id   AF-A0A8S1AM46-F1
#
_cell.length_a   1.000
_cell.length_b   1.000
_cell.length_c   1.000
_cell.angle_alpha   90.00
_cell.angle_beta   90.00
_cell.angle_gamma   90.00
#
_symmetry.space_group_name_H-M   'P 1'
#
loop_
_entity.id
_entity.type
_entity.pdbx_description
1 polymer ?
#
loop_
_entity_poly.entity_id
_entity_poly.type
_entity_poly.pdbx_seq_one_letter_code
_entity_poly.pdbx_strand_id
1 'polypeptide(L)'
;MNPSSKAAPMTKDETMLLVQLVAASAFINNKTTNATNNKLKDQAWQTLAVDFNSSVSSYQRTPAQLRLKWDNLKKAARKRCANMRISRNKTGGGNDYFPPDEVLDKVASLLGNTCTGFSVEFGGDATNPNVPLVMAEIENVEISAENKLHFSNVLKSKHAI
;
A
#
# COMPACT_ATOMS: atom_id res chain seq x y z
N MET A 1 13.66 -26.93 -13.09
CA MET A 1 13.73 -26.39 -11.72
C MET A 1 13.70 -24.88 -11.81
N ASN A 2 12.59 -24.23 -11.46
CA ASN A 2 12.57 -22.78 -11.26
C ASN A 2 12.47 -22.55 -9.76
N PRO A 3 13.51 -22.03 -9.07
CA PRO A 3 13.30 -21.57 -7.72
C PRO A 3 12.30 -20.42 -7.80
N SER A 4 11.15 -20.57 -7.16
CA SER A 4 10.23 -19.48 -6.88
C SER A 4 10.99 -18.47 -6.03
N SER A 5 11.69 -17.55 -6.70
CA SER A 5 12.51 -16.52 -6.09
C SER A 5 11.57 -15.49 -5.50
N LYS A 6 11.10 -15.75 -4.28
CA LYS A 6 10.40 -14.75 -3.48
C LYS A 6 11.31 -13.52 -3.43
N ALA A 7 10.81 -12.41 -3.95
CA ALA A 7 11.52 -11.14 -3.90
C ALA A 7 11.87 -10.86 -2.43
N ALA A 8 13.13 -10.49 -2.18
CA ALA A 8 13.61 -10.21 -0.83
C ALA A 8 12.69 -9.20 -0.11
N PRO A 9 12.58 -9.22 1.23
CA PRO A 9 11.91 -8.15 1.95
C PRO A 9 12.55 -6.80 1.60
N MET A 10 11.70 -5.77 1.45
CA MET A 10 12.19 -4.41 1.19
C MET A 10 12.78 -3.83 2.48
N THR A 11 14.01 -3.31 2.42
CA THR A 11 14.68 -2.72 3.59
C THR A 11 13.99 -1.44 4.05
N LYS A 12 14.36 -0.91 5.22
CA LYS A 12 13.82 0.38 5.70
C LYS A 12 14.13 1.50 4.71
N ASP A 13 15.36 1.57 4.19
CA ASP A 13 15.80 2.61 3.27
C ASP A 13 15.09 2.53 1.92
N GLU A 14 14.96 1.32 1.37
CA GLU A 14 14.18 1.09 0.16
C GLU A 14 12.70 1.46 0.37
N THR A 15 12.14 1.12 1.53
CA THR A 15 10.77 1.48 1.88
C THR A 15 10.62 3.01 1.97
N MET A 16 11.60 3.71 2.53
CA MET A 16 11.61 5.17 2.59
C MET A 16 11.74 5.81 1.21
N LEU A 17 12.58 5.25 0.33
CA LEU A 17 12.69 5.69 -1.06
C LEU A 17 11.35 5.56 -1.79
N LEU A 18 10.65 4.44 -1.63
CA LEU A 18 9.30 4.25 -2.19
C LEU A 18 8.35 5.35 -1.70
N VAL A 19 8.33 5.65 -0.40
CA VAL A 19 7.49 6.72 0.16
C VAL A 19 7.82 8.09 -0.43
N GLN A 20 9.11 8.38 -0.65
CA GLN A 20 9.55 9.65 -1.25
C GLN A 20 9.11 9.77 -2.72
N LEU A 21 9.30 8.72 -3.52
CA LEU A 21 8.88 8.71 -4.92
C LEU A 21 7.35 8.84 -5.06
N VAL A 22 6.60 8.17 -4.18
CA VAL A 22 5.13 8.32 -4.14
C VAL A 22 4.72 9.73 -3.74
N ALA A 23 5.40 10.35 -2.77
CA ALA A 23 5.13 11.73 -2.37
C ALA A 23 5.39 12.74 -3.50
N ALA A 24 6.41 12.51 -4.32
CA ALA A 24 6.73 13.34 -5.47
C ALA A 24 5.74 13.17 -6.65
N SER A 25 4.99 12.06 -6.69
CA SER A 25 4.04 11.79 -7.76
C SER A 25 2.67 12.44 -7.52
N ALA A 26 2.28 13.35 -8.41
CA ALA A 26 0.96 13.99 -8.37
C ALA A 26 -0.21 13.02 -8.67
N PHE A 27 0.04 11.96 -9.44
CA PHE A 27 -1.02 11.06 -9.91
C PHE A 27 -1.32 9.92 -8.93
N ILE A 28 -0.31 9.40 -8.23
CA ILE A 28 -0.45 8.23 -7.36
C ILE A 28 -1.36 8.53 -6.16
N ASN A 29 -1.24 9.72 -5.57
CA ASN A 29 -2.04 10.12 -4.40
C ASN A 29 -3.39 10.76 -4.77
N ASN A 30 -3.66 10.97 -6.06
CA ASN A 30 -4.89 11.61 -6.49
C ASN A 30 -6.11 10.69 -6.26
N LYS A 31 -7.11 11.19 -5.53
CA LYS A 31 -8.36 10.47 -5.19
C LYS A 31 -9.40 10.49 -6.31
N THR A 32 -9.21 11.28 -7.37
CA THR A 32 -10.17 11.32 -8.48
C THR A 32 -10.07 10.07 -9.34
N THR A 33 -11.20 9.42 -9.58
CA THR A 33 -11.34 8.27 -10.47
C THR A 33 -11.99 8.72 -11.76
N ASN A 34 -11.21 8.80 -12.84
CA ASN A 34 -11.73 8.89 -14.20
C ASN A 34 -10.85 7.97 -15.10
N ALA A 35 -11.37 7.52 -16.24
CA ALA A 35 -10.65 6.57 -17.08
C ALA A 35 -9.25 7.07 -17.50
N THR A 36 -9.11 8.37 -17.74
CA THR A 36 -7.84 9.03 -18.05
C THR A 36 -6.85 8.99 -16.87
N ASN A 37 -7.33 9.20 -15.64
CA ASN A 37 -6.57 9.17 -14.40
C ASN A 37 -6.10 7.76 -14.08
N ASN A 38 -6.86 6.72 -14.41
CA ASN A 38 -6.41 5.35 -14.22
C ASN A 38 -5.19 5.06 -15.10
N LYS A 39 -5.23 5.46 -16.38
CA LYS A 39 -4.07 5.34 -17.29
C LYS A 39 -2.87 6.16 -16.81
N LEU A 40 -3.10 7.39 -16.33
CA LEU A 40 -2.04 8.24 -15.79
C LEU A 40 -1.44 7.67 -14.49
N LYS A 41 -2.26 7.09 -13.61
CA LYS A 41 -1.79 6.36 -12.43
C LYS A 41 -0.96 5.15 -12.83
N ASP A 42 -1.41 4.40 -13.83
CA ASP A 42 -0.67 3.24 -14.32
C ASP A 42 0.71 3.64 -14.84
N GLN A 43 0.77 4.69 -15.67
CA GLN A 43 2.02 5.26 -16.17
C GLN A 43 2.91 5.77 -15.04
N ALA A 44 2.35 6.50 -14.06
CA ALA A 44 3.10 7.01 -12.92
C ALA A 44 3.78 5.89 -12.13
N TRP A 45 3.10 4.74 -11.96
CA TRP A 45 3.70 3.57 -11.31
C TRP A 45 4.76 2.87 -12.16
N GLN A 46 4.66 2.90 -13.50
CA GLN A 46 5.72 2.40 -14.38
C GLN A 46 6.97 3.26 -14.25
N THR A 47 6.83 4.59 -14.35
CA THR A 47 7.94 5.54 -14.17
C THR A 47 8.56 5.40 -12.78
N LEU A 48 7.73 5.35 -11.73
CA LEU A 48 8.21 5.15 -10.36
C LEU A 48 9.02 3.86 -10.22
N ALA A 49 8.59 2.77 -10.86
CA ALA A 49 9.35 1.53 -10.82
C ALA A 49 10.72 1.65 -11.51
N VAL A 50 10.81 2.36 -12.63
CA VAL A 50 12.09 2.64 -13.29
C VAL A 50 13.00 3.45 -12.36
N ASP A 51 12.50 4.55 -11.79
CA ASP A 51 13.27 5.43 -10.91
C ASP A 51 13.72 4.71 -9.62
N PHE A 52 12.85 3.86 -9.07
CA PHE A 52 13.15 3.04 -7.91
C PHE A 52 14.29 2.06 -8.24
N ASN A 53 14.14 1.32 -9.34
CA ASN A 53 15.06 0.29 -9.81
C ASN A 53 16.43 0.84 -10.25
N SER A 54 16.49 2.10 -10.70
CA SER A 54 17.76 2.79 -10.98
C SER A 54 18.45 3.30 -9.72
N SER A 55 17.69 3.51 -8.64
CA SER A 55 18.19 4.05 -7.37
C SER A 55 18.61 2.95 -6.38
N VAL A 56 18.17 1.70 -6.59
CA VAL A 56 18.55 0.56 -5.76
C VAL A 56 19.52 -0.35 -6.50
N SER A 57 20.56 -0.81 -5.81
CA SER A 57 21.49 -1.82 -6.30
C SER A 57 21.04 -3.26 -6.01
N SER A 58 19.88 -3.40 -5.36
CA SER A 58 19.33 -4.66 -4.87
C SER A 58 18.39 -5.32 -5.90
N TYR A 59 17.34 -5.99 -5.42
CA TYR A 59 16.39 -6.73 -6.25
C TYR A 59 15.43 -5.78 -7.00
N GLN A 60 15.38 -5.95 -8.32
CA GLN A 60 14.51 -5.15 -9.18
C GLN A 60 13.02 -5.43 -8.93
N ARG A 61 12.25 -4.37 -8.70
CA ARG A 61 10.82 -4.46 -8.36
C ARG A 61 9.94 -4.16 -9.55
N THR A 62 8.85 -4.90 -9.65
CA THR A 62 7.80 -4.57 -10.62
C THR A 62 6.89 -3.47 -10.06
N PRO A 63 6.22 -2.68 -10.92
CA PRO A 63 5.23 -1.70 -10.51
C PRO A 63 4.14 -2.30 -9.59
N ALA A 64 3.72 -3.54 -9.86
CA ALA A 64 2.74 -4.25 -9.05
C ALA A 64 3.24 -4.52 -7.62
N GLN A 65 4.52 -4.87 -7.45
CA GLN A 65 5.13 -5.08 -6.13
C GLN A 65 5.21 -3.77 -5.34
N LEU A 66 5.58 -2.67 -6.00
CA LEU A 66 5.66 -1.35 -5.37
C LEU A 66 4.28 -0.83 -4.97
N ARG A 67 3.26 -1.00 -5.82
CA ARG A 67 1.85 -0.72 -5.51
C ARG A 67 1.39 -1.50 -4.28
N LEU A 68 1.61 -2.81 -4.27
CA LEU A 68 1.22 -3.67 -3.16
C LEU A 68 1.90 -3.25 -1.85
N LYS A 69 3.20 -2.95 -1.89
CA LYS A 69 3.93 -2.44 -0.73
C LYS A 69 3.35 -1.13 -0.24
N TRP A 70 3.06 -0.18 -1.14
CA TRP A 70 2.42 1.09 -0.79
C TRP A 70 1.03 0.90 -0.16
N ASP A 71 0.20 0.01 -0.70
CA ASP A 71 -1.11 -0.30 -0.13
C ASP A 71 -1.00 -0.89 1.28
N ASN A 72 -0.02 -1.75 1.51
CA ASN A 72 0.25 -2.29 2.84
C ASN A 72 0.75 -1.22 3.81
N LEU A 73 1.60 -0.29 3.36
CA LEU A 73 2.04 0.85 4.17
C LEU A 73 0.86 1.75 4.58
N LYS A 74 -0.07 2.05 3.65
CA LYS A 74 -1.28 2.82 3.98
C LYS A 74 -2.12 2.12 5.05
N LYS A 75 -2.30 0.80 4.94
CA LYS A 75 -3.03 0.00 5.95
C LYS A 75 -2.33 0.05 7.31
N ALA A 76 -1.01 -0.14 7.34
CA ALA A 76 -0.22 -0.10 8.57
C ALA A 76 -0.27 1.28 9.24
N ALA A 77 -0.13 2.35 8.46
CA ALA A 77 -0.21 3.72 8.97
C ALA A 77 -1.59 4.01 9.60
N ARG A 78 -2.69 3.63 8.92
CA ARG A 78 -4.06 3.77 9.47
C ARG A 78 -4.24 2.97 10.75
N LYS A 79 -3.73 1.74 10.81
CA LYS A 79 -3.78 0.91 12.02
C LYS A 79 -3.04 1.58 13.18
N ARG A 80 -1.86 2.14 12.94
CA ARG A 80 -1.10 2.88 13.96
C ARG A 80 -1.84 4.14 14.42
N CYS A 81 -2.36 4.96 13.50
CA CYS A 81 -3.22 6.12 13.83
C CYS A 81 -4.42 5.70 14.71
N ALA A 82 -5.11 4.61 14.36
CA ALA A 82 -6.27 4.12 15.10
C ALA A 82 -5.90 3.65 16.52
N ASN A 83 -4.80 2.90 16.65
CA ASN A 83 -4.33 2.43 17.96
C ASN A 83 -3.95 3.60 18.87
N MET A 84 -3.22 4.58 18.37
CA MET A 84 -2.87 5.80 19.13
C MET A 84 -4.12 6.54 19.63
N ARG A 85 -5.16 6.64 18.79
CA ARG A 85 -6.43 7.28 19.16
C ARG A 85 -7.18 6.49 20.23
N ILE A 86 -7.28 5.17 20.08
CA ILE A 86 -7.95 4.31 21.07
C ILE A 86 -7.26 4.43 22.42
N SER A 87 -5.93 4.36 22.45
CA SER A 87 -5.14 4.52 23.67
C SER A 87 -5.31 5.88 24.32
N ARG A 88 -5.34 6.96 23.54
CA ARG A 88 -5.62 8.32 24.05
C ARG A 88 -7.00 8.45 24.70
N ASN A 89 -7.99 7.72 24.19
CA ASN A 89 -9.38 7.81 24.66
C ASN A 89 -9.67 6.92 25.89
N LYS A 90 -8.71 6.12 26.36
CA LYS A 90 -8.88 5.34 27.60
C LYS A 90 -8.81 6.28 28.81
N THR A 91 -9.96 6.53 29.43
CA THR A 91 -10.07 7.24 30.72
C THR A 91 -9.53 6.36 31.84
N GLY A 92 -8.22 6.42 32.06
CA GLY A 92 -7.54 5.67 33.13
C GLY A 92 -6.06 6.02 33.34
N GLY A 93 -5.57 7.14 32.79
CA GLY A 93 -4.23 7.68 33.08
C GLY A 93 -3.03 6.92 32.48
N GLY A 94 -3.24 5.83 31.74
CA GLY A 94 -2.17 5.08 31.10
C GLY A 94 -1.67 5.77 29.82
N ASN A 95 -0.45 6.30 29.84
CA ASN A 95 0.23 6.75 28.63
C ASN A 95 0.81 5.52 27.90
N ASP A 96 0.08 4.96 26.95
CA ASP A 96 0.61 3.89 26.10
C ASP A 96 1.79 4.46 25.30
N TYR A 97 3.00 3.92 25.49
CA TYR A 97 4.18 4.32 24.74
C TYR A 97 4.10 3.78 23.30
N PHE A 98 4.01 4.68 22.34
CA PHE A 98 4.08 4.36 20.92
C PHE A 98 5.44 4.78 20.37
N PRO A 99 6.35 3.84 20.05
CA PRO A 99 7.64 4.21 19.48
C PRO A 99 7.45 4.95 18.14
N PRO A 100 8.32 5.93 17.84
CA PRO A 100 8.35 6.59 16.53
C PRO A 100 8.59 5.58 15.40
N ASP A 101 7.87 5.74 14.29
CA ASP A 101 8.08 4.96 13.07
C ASP A 101 8.07 5.93 11.90
N GLU A 102 9.25 6.41 11.54
CA GLU A 102 9.46 7.45 10.53
C GLU A 102 8.80 7.12 9.18
N VAL A 103 8.76 5.84 8.79
CA VAL A 103 8.11 5.40 7.55
C VAL A 103 6.61 5.60 7.67
N LEU A 104 6.01 5.04 8.73
CA LEU A 104 4.55 5.11 8.93
C LEU A 104 4.08 6.52 9.26
N ASP A 105 4.90 7.31 9.96
CA ASP A 105 4.65 8.73 10.26
C ASP A 105 4.59 9.56 8.97
N LYS A 106 5.52 9.32 8.04
CA LYS A 106 5.50 9.99 6.72
C LYS A 106 4.33 9.54 5.86
N VAL A 107 4.02 8.23 5.85
CA VAL A 107 2.84 7.70 5.15
C VAL A 107 1.54 8.28 5.72
N ALA A 108 1.41 8.36 7.04
CA ALA A 108 0.24 8.96 7.70
C ALA A 108 0.09 10.43 7.32
N SER A 109 1.19 11.18 7.27
CA SER A 109 1.22 12.57 6.84
C SER A 109 0.73 12.75 5.40
N LEU A 110 1.13 11.87 4.48
CA LEU A 110 0.67 11.87 3.08
C LEU A 110 -0.82 11.53 2.95
N LEU A 111 -1.36 10.69 3.84
CA LEU A 111 -2.79 10.37 3.87
C LEU A 111 -3.64 11.49 4.47
N GLY A 112 -3.06 12.39 5.26
CA GLY A 112 -3.76 13.47 5.95
C GLY A 112 -4.97 12.97 6.74
N ASN A 113 -6.11 13.68 6.62
CA ASN A 113 -7.37 13.29 7.26
C ASN A 113 -7.88 11.90 6.84
N THR A 114 -7.38 11.29 5.77
CA THR A 114 -7.76 9.90 5.42
C THR A 114 -6.97 8.82 6.16
N CYS A 115 -6.09 9.20 7.11
CA CYS A 115 -5.62 8.25 8.13
C CYS A 115 -6.76 7.85 9.08
N THR A 116 -7.77 8.72 9.25
CA THR A 116 -9.00 8.39 9.95
C THR A 116 -9.91 7.67 8.97
N GLY A 117 -9.98 6.34 9.05
CA GLY A 117 -10.96 5.58 8.28
C GLY A 117 -12.38 6.07 8.56
N PHE A 118 -13.30 5.87 7.61
CA PHE A 118 -14.73 6.07 7.81
C PHE A 118 -15.12 5.50 9.17
N SER A 119 -15.52 6.38 10.09
CA SER A 119 -16.17 5.97 11.31
C SER A 119 -17.46 5.29 10.85
N VAL A 120 -17.57 3.98 11.04
CA VAL A 120 -18.84 3.28 10.83
C VAL A 120 -19.69 3.69 12.03
N GLU A 121 -20.41 4.80 11.89
CA GLU A 121 -21.20 5.42 12.98
C GLU A 121 -22.49 4.66 13.30
N PHE A 122 -22.74 3.52 12.66
CA PHE A 122 -23.91 2.71 12.99
C PHE A 122 -23.54 1.22 13.10
N GLY A 123 -23.45 0.77 14.34
CA GLY A 123 -23.25 -0.61 14.74
C GLY A 123 -23.61 -0.75 16.22
N GLY A 124 -24.85 -0.40 16.57
CA GLY A 124 -25.40 -0.77 17.88
C GLY A 124 -25.67 -2.27 17.89
N ASP A 125 -24.88 -3.06 18.62
CA ASP A 125 -25.20 -3.50 19.97
C ASP A 125 -23.96 -4.15 20.65
N ALA A 126 -24.05 -4.25 21.98
CA ALA A 126 -23.31 -5.07 22.93
C ALA A 126 -21.79 -5.37 22.76
N THR A 127 -21.05 -4.96 23.77
CA THR A 127 -19.65 -5.29 24.06
C THR A 127 -19.31 -6.78 23.96
N ASN A 128 -18.22 -7.10 23.25
CA ASN A 128 -17.35 -8.21 23.63
C ASN A 128 -15.90 -7.70 23.74
N PRO A 129 -15.29 -7.63 24.94
CA PRO A 129 -13.89 -7.24 25.10
C PRO A 129 -12.89 -8.32 24.64
N ASN A 130 -13.35 -9.37 23.95
CA ASN A 130 -12.51 -10.49 23.53
C ASN A 130 -12.81 -11.00 22.11
N VAL A 131 -13.03 -10.08 21.17
CA VAL A 131 -12.93 -10.42 19.75
C VAL A 131 -11.51 -10.08 19.27
N PRO A 132 -10.64 -11.08 19.02
CA PRO A 132 -9.53 -10.88 18.11
C PRO A 132 -10.12 -10.27 16.85
N LEU A 133 -9.60 -9.12 16.42
CA LEU A 133 -9.88 -8.57 15.09
C LEU A 133 -9.84 -9.74 14.14
N VAL A 134 -11.00 -10.14 13.63
CA VAL A 134 -11.14 -11.31 12.77
C VAL A 134 -10.39 -10.92 11.51
N MET A 135 -9.12 -11.28 11.49
CA MET A 135 -8.30 -11.32 10.32
C MET A 135 -9.01 -12.36 9.45
N ALA A 136 -9.77 -11.88 8.47
CA ALA A 136 -9.91 -12.69 7.28
C ALA A 136 -8.48 -12.83 6.76
N GLU A 137 -7.88 -13.97 7.09
CA GLU A 137 -6.69 -14.51 6.46
C GLU A 137 -7.00 -14.53 4.97
N ILE A 138 -6.62 -13.46 4.26
CA ILE A 138 -6.58 -13.53 2.80
C ILE A 138 -5.31 -14.33 2.52
N GLU A 139 -5.49 -15.65 2.60
CA GLU A 139 -4.70 -16.62 1.87
C GLU A 139 -4.40 -16.08 0.48
N ASN A 140 -3.18 -16.36 0.03
CA ASN A 140 -2.66 -16.01 -1.27
C ASN A 140 -3.70 -16.24 -2.38
N VAL A 141 -4.42 -15.19 -2.77
CA VAL A 141 -5.21 -15.23 -4.00
C VAL A 141 -4.22 -15.04 -5.13
N GLU A 142 -3.81 -16.19 -5.65
CA GLU A 142 -3.23 -16.44 -6.95
C GLU A 142 -3.66 -15.35 -7.94
N ILE A 143 -2.67 -14.61 -8.47
CA ILE A 143 -2.91 -13.62 -9.51
C ILE A 143 -3.53 -14.36 -10.69
N SER A 144 -4.84 -14.16 -10.87
CA SER A 144 -5.63 -14.78 -11.92
C SER A 144 -4.94 -14.66 -13.28
N ALA A 145 -4.92 -15.77 -14.00
CA ALA A 145 -4.33 -15.97 -15.31
C ALA A 145 -4.85 -14.99 -16.39
N GLU A 146 -5.91 -14.23 -16.10
CA GLU A 146 -6.52 -13.25 -17.02
C GLU A 146 -5.59 -12.07 -17.35
N ASN A 147 -4.72 -11.66 -16.43
CA ASN A 147 -3.78 -10.56 -16.68
C ASN A 147 -2.61 -10.95 -17.60
N LYS A 148 -2.36 -12.25 -17.81
CA LYS A 148 -1.37 -12.71 -18.81
C LYS A 148 -1.93 -12.66 -20.24
N LEU A 149 -3.26 -12.79 -20.40
CA LEU A 149 -3.88 -12.84 -21.73
C LEU A 149 -3.90 -11.47 -22.41
N HIS A 150 -4.11 -10.38 -21.64
CA HIS A 150 -4.17 -9.03 -22.21
C HIS A 150 -2.80 -8.54 -22.72
N PHE A 151 -1.70 -8.83 -22.00
CA PHE A 151 -0.35 -8.48 -22.45
C PHE A 151 0.10 -9.27 -23.70
N SER A 152 -0.31 -10.54 -23.81
CA SER A 152 -0.08 -11.38 -25.00
C SER A 152 -0.80 -10.81 -26.24
N ASN A 153 -2.03 -10.34 -26.09
CA ASN A 153 -2.83 -9.83 -27.21
C ASN A 153 -2.36 -8.45 -27.71
N VAL A 154 -1.83 -7.60 -26.81
CA VAL A 154 -1.29 -6.29 -27.18
C VAL A 154 0.05 -6.42 -27.94
N LEU A 155 0.84 -7.48 -27.70
CA LEU A 155 2.09 -7.71 -28.43
C LEU A 155 1.88 -8.35 -29.82
N LYS A 156 0.81 -9.14 -30.02
CA LYS A 156 0.48 -9.69 -31.35
C LYS A 156 -0.10 -8.66 -32.32
N SER A 157 -0.66 -7.55 -31.82
CA SER A 157 -1.26 -6.51 -32.67
C SER A 157 -0.27 -5.50 -33.27
N LYS A 158 1.04 -5.59 -32.95
CA LYS A 158 2.06 -4.63 -33.44
C LYS A 158 2.91 -5.15 -34.60
N HIS A 159 2.54 -6.26 -35.23
CA HIS A 159 3.24 -6.84 -36.39
C HIS A 159 2.32 -7.21 -37.57
N ALA A 160 1.10 -6.65 -37.60
CA ALA A 160 0.23 -6.72 -38.76
C ALA A 160 -0.17 -5.30 -39.15
N ILE A 161 0.72 -4.64 -39.90
CA ILE A 161 0.54 -3.72 -41.05
C ILE A 161 1.95 -3.31 -41.47
#